data_AF-A0A2W7VS08-F1
#
_entry.id   AF-A0A2W7VS08-F1
#
_cell.length_a   1.000
_cell.length_b   1.000
_cell.length_c   1.000
_cell.angle_alpha   90.00
_cell.angle_beta   90.00
_cell.angle_gamma   90.00
#
_symmetry.space_group_name_H-M   'P 1'
#
loop_
_entity.id
_entity.type
_entity.pdbx_description
1 polymer ?
#
loop_
_entity_poly.entity_id
_entity_poly.type
_entity_poly.pdbx_seq_one_letter_code
_entity_poly.pdbx_strand_id
1 'polypeptide(L)'
;RIFLPKLGWMRYRNSRQVTGVVKNVTVSQSCGKWYISIQTESEVSTPVHPSASMIGLDAGVAKLATLSDGTVFGPVNSFQKNQKTLARLQRQLSRKVKF
;
A
#
# COMPACT_ATOMS: atom_id res chain seq x y z
N ARG A 1 -4.85 -14.98 17.93
CA ARG A 1 -4.73 -13.98 19.03
C ARG A 1 -3.39 -13.29 18.88
N ILE A 2 -3.25 -12.06 19.37
CA ILE A 2 -1.98 -11.33 19.34
C ILE A 2 -1.66 -10.84 20.75
N PHE A 3 -0.40 -10.93 21.14
CA PHE A 3 0.06 -10.38 22.40
C PHE A 3 0.51 -8.93 22.17
N LEU A 4 -0.03 -8.01 22.96
CA LEU A 4 0.39 -6.62 22.95
C LEU A 4 1.01 -6.30 24.32
N PRO A 5 2.20 -5.67 24.36
CA PRO A 5 2.78 -5.20 25.62
C PRO A 5 1.75 -4.33 26.36
N LYS A 6 1.57 -4.59 27.65
CA LYS A 6 0.58 -3.94 28.56
C LYS A 6 -0.89 -4.37 28.42
N LEU A 7 -1.34 -4.89 27.28
CA LEU A 7 -2.73 -5.32 27.08
C LEU A 7 -2.91 -6.85 27.11
N GLY A 8 -1.82 -7.60 26.98
CA GLY A 8 -1.86 -9.06 26.99
C GLY A 8 -2.45 -9.64 25.71
N TRP A 9 -3.06 -10.82 25.83
CA TRP A 9 -3.61 -11.57 24.70
C TRP A 9 -4.94 -11.01 24.21
N MET A 10 -4.93 -10.43 23.01
CA MET A 10 -6.11 -9.86 22.38
C MET A 10 -6.62 -10.74 21.24
N ARG A 11 -7.94 -10.80 21.09
CA ARG A 11 -8.58 -11.35 19.89
C ARG A 11 -8.61 -10.25 18.81
N TYR A 12 -8.35 -10.63 17.57
CA TYR A 12 -8.43 -9.74 16.42
C TYR A 12 -9.00 -10.52 15.23
N ARG A 13 -9.55 -9.81 14.25
CA ARG A 13 -9.94 -10.41 12.97
C ARG A 13 -8.69 -10.68 12.15
N ASN A 14 -8.37 -11.96 11.96
CA ASN A 14 -7.23 -12.33 11.14
C ASN A 14 -7.57 -12.22 9.65
N SER A 15 -7.05 -11.20 8.97
CA SER A 15 -7.33 -10.97 7.54
C SER A 15 -6.38 -11.73 6.60
N ARG A 16 -5.21 -12.15 7.08
CA ARG A 16 -4.20 -12.90 6.33
C ARG A 16 -3.26 -13.63 7.29
N GLN A 17 -2.72 -14.77 6.86
CA GLN A 17 -1.69 -15.46 7.63
C GLN A 17 -0.43 -14.59 7.76
N VAL A 18 0.17 -14.59 8.96
CA VAL A 18 1.44 -13.90 9.22
C VAL A 18 2.57 -14.85 8.85
N THR A 19 3.40 -14.46 7.88
CA THR A 19 4.55 -15.24 7.39
C THR A 19 5.85 -14.51 7.72
N GLY A 20 6.90 -15.27 8.05
CA GLY A 20 8.18 -14.70 8.47
C GLY A 20 8.22 -14.32 9.96
N VAL A 21 9.30 -13.67 10.35
CA VAL A 21 9.59 -13.25 11.73
C VAL A 21 8.96 -11.88 11.98
N VAL A 22 8.09 -11.78 12.98
CA VAL A 22 7.48 -10.50 13.36
C VAL A 22 8.55 -9.58 13.97
N LYS A 23 8.70 -8.38 13.40
CA LYS A 23 9.63 -7.35 13.89
C LYS A 23 8.91 -6.24 14.65
N ASN A 24 7.74 -5.86 14.18
CA ASN A 24 6.97 -4.75 14.75
C ASN A 24 5.46 -5.01 14.60
N VAL A 25 4.70 -4.50 15.55
CA VAL A 25 3.25 -4.48 15.55
C VAL A 25 2.78 -3.06 15.81
N THR A 26 2.19 -2.43 14.80
CA THR A 26 1.60 -1.09 14.92
C THR A 26 0.11 -1.19 15.12
N VAL A 27 -0.38 -0.66 16.24
CA VAL A 27 -1.81 -0.52 16.53
C VAL A 27 -2.23 0.89 16.15
N SER A 28 -3.25 1.03 15.30
CA SER A 28 -3.76 2.33 14.86
C SER A 28 -5.28 2.38 14.95
N GLN A 29 -5.82 3.58 15.15
CA GLN A 29 -7.25 3.82 15.13
C GLN A 29 -7.62 4.66 13.92
N SER A 30 -8.57 4.21 13.11
CA SER A 30 -9.09 4.94 11.96
C SER A 30 -10.57 4.65 11.76
N CYS A 31 -11.35 5.68 11.43
CA CYS A 31 -12.80 5.57 11.21
C CYS A 31 -13.54 4.79 12.32
N GLY A 32 -13.20 5.06 13.60
CA GLY A 32 -13.82 4.41 14.76
C GLY A 32 -13.43 2.95 14.98
N LYS A 33 -12.48 2.41 14.22
CA LYS A 33 -12.01 1.03 14.31
C LYS A 33 -10.54 0.97 14.64
N TRP A 34 -10.16 -0.07 15.37
CA TRP A 34 -8.76 -0.41 15.66
C TRP A 34 -8.23 -1.37 14.60
N TYR A 35 -7.02 -1.10 14.13
CA TYR A 35 -6.30 -1.91 13.16
C TYR A 35 -4.94 -2.30 13.73
N ILE A 36 -4.43 -3.43 13.24
CA ILE A 36 -3.12 -3.95 13.58
C ILE A 36 -2.37 -4.17 12.27
N SER A 37 -1.23 -3.50 12.11
CA SER A 37 -0.26 -3.77 11.06
C SER A 37 0.89 -4.58 11.64
N ILE A 38 1.16 -5.75 11.06
CA ILE A 38 2.20 -6.65 11.51
C ILE A 38 3.30 -6.62 10.47
N GLN A 39 4.46 -6.09 10.85
CA GLN A 39 5.65 -6.07 10.00
C GLN A 39 6.41 -7.37 10.23
N THR A 40 6.67 -8.10 9.15
CA THR A 40 7.46 -9.31 9.16
C THR A 40 8.71 -9.18 8.31
N GLU A 41 9.76 -9.86 8.72
CA GLU A 41 10.97 -10.09 7.95
C GLU A 41 10.94 -11.55 7.47
N SER A 42 11.26 -11.76 6.20
CA SER A 42 11.39 -13.08 5.61
C SER A 42 12.54 -13.08 4.62
N GLU A 43 13.33 -14.13 4.64
CA GLU A 43 14.25 -14.40 3.54
C GLU A 43 13.45 -14.78 2.31
N VAL A 44 13.72 -14.07 1.20
CA VAL A 44 13.13 -14.34 -0.10
C VAL A 44 14.29 -14.63 -1.03
N SER A 45 14.27 -15.77 -1.70
CA SER A 45 15.25 -16.09 -2.73
C SER A 45 15.24 -15.02 -3.80
N THR A 46 16.41 -14.64 -4.32
CA THR A 46 16.50 -13.75 -5.47
C THR A 46 15.65 -14.32 -6.62
N PRO A 47 14.62 -13.59 -7.08
CA PRO A 47 13.74 -14.11 -8.13
C PRO A 47 14.56 -14.31 -9.40
N VAL A 48 14.55 -15.55 -9.92
CA VAL A 48 15.14 -15.83 -11.22
C VAL A 48 14.11 -15.43 -12.27
N HIS A 49 14.39 -14.36 -12.99
CA HIS A 49 13.53 -13.92 -14.08
C HIS A 49 13.72 -14.87 -15.28
N PRO A 50 12.64 -15.36 -15.93
CA PRO A 50 12.75 -16.34 -17.01
C PRO A 50 13.34 -15.76 -18.31
N SER A 51 13.31 -14.44 -18.49
CA SER A 51 13.90 -13.80 -19.67
C SER A 51 15.42 -13.67 -19.55
N ALA A 52 16.12 -13.96 -20.64
CA ALA A 52 17.55 -13.70 -20.81
C ALA A 52 17.85 -12.29 -21.37
N SER A 53 16.82 -11.51 -21.71
CA SER A 53 16.94 -10.14 -22.21
C SER A 53 16.68 -9.10 -21.14
N MET A 54 17.33 -7.95 -21.26
CA MET A 54 17.05 -6.76 -20.46
C MET A 54 16.26 -5.75 -21.29
N ILE A 55 15.28 -5.10 -20.65
CA ILE A 55 14.53 -3.99 -21.23
C ILE A 55 14.72 -2.78 -20.31
N GLY A 56 15.17 -1.65 -20.88
CA GLY A 56 15.23 -0.38 -20.18
C GLY A 56 13.84 0.20 -19.98
N LEU A 57 13.57 0.79 -18.82
CA LEU A 57 12.31 1.45 -18.50
C LEU A 57 12.57 2.93 -18.23
N ASP A 58 11.97 3.80 -19.04
CA ASP A 58 11.91 5.24 -18.81
C ASP A 58 10.48 5.63 -18.37
N ALA A 59 10.33 6.13 -17.15
CA ALA A 59 9.04 6.48 -16.57
C ALA A 59 8.84 7.99 -16.50
N GLY A 60 7.73 8.48 -17.07
CA GLY A 60 7.40 9.89 -17.13
C GLY A 60 5.94 10.22 -16.84
N VAL A 61 5.62 11.50 -16.84
CA VAL A 61 4.26 12.00 -16.59
C VAL A 61 3.39 11.89 -17.85
N ALA A 62 3.94 12.27 -19.01
CA ALA A 62 3.22 12.21 -20.30
C ALA A 62 3.18 10.78 -20.88
N LYS A 63 4.21 9.99 -20.63
CA LYS A 63 4.32 8.56 -20.96
C LYS A 63 4.66 7.82 -19.67
N LEU A 64 3.75 6.98 -19.18
CA LEU A 64 3.90 6.32 -17.89
C LEU A 64 5.15 5.43 -17.84
N ALA A 65 5.37 4.68 -18.91
CA ALA A 65 6.58 3.90 -19.11
C ALA A 65 6.86 3.77 -20.61
N THR A 66 8.09 4.03 -21.03
CA THR A 66 8.62 3.69 -22.35
C THR A 66 9.65 2.60 -22.17
N LEU A 67 9.48 1.50 -22.91
CA LEU A 67 10.42 0.39 -22.93
C LEU A 67 11.45 0.61 -24.05
N SER A 68 12.65 0.06 -23.87
CA SER A 68 13.72 0.13 -24.89
C SER A 68 13.39 -0.60 -26.20
N ASP A 69 12.35 -1.45 -26.22
CA ASP A 69 11.82 -2.10 -27.42
C ASP A 69 10.85 -1.20 -28.22
N GLY A 70 10.60 0.02 -27.75
CA GLY A 70 9.69 0.98 -28.38
C GLY A 70 8.24 0.92 -27.85
N THR A 71 7.91 -0.02 -26.96
CA THR A 71 6.57 -0.09 -26.33
C THR A 71 6.35 1.11 -25.42
N VAL A 72 5.18 1.75 -25.53
CA VAL A 72 4.81 2.91 -24.70
C VAL A 72 3.52 2.64 -23.94
N PHE A 73 3.58 2.76 -22.62
CA PHE A 73 2.43 2.76 -21.73
C PHE A 73 1.97 4.19 -21.45
N GLY A 74 0.71 4.49 -21.78
CA GLY A 74 0.10 5.79 -21.50
C GLY A 74 -0.26 5.98 -20.01
N PRO A 75 -0.30 7.22 -19.51
CA PRO A 75 -0.70 7.51 -18.14
C PRO A 75 -2.18 7.24 -17.91
N VAL A 76 -2.51 6.62 -16.77
CA VAL A 76 -3.90 6.34 -16.37
C VAL A 76 -4.66 7.64 -16.04
N ASN A 77 -3.92 8.71 -15.72
CA ASN A 77 -4.43 10.04 -15.36
C ASN A 77 -5.48 9.98 -14.23
N SER A 78 -5.33 9.02 -13.30
CA SER A 78 -6.29 8.76 -12.23
C SER A 78 -6.47 9.97 -11.30
N PHE A 79 -5.37 10.69 -11.01
CA PHE A 79 -5.44 11.93 -10.23
C PHE A 79 -6.21 13.02 -10.97
N GLN A 80 -5.88 13.32 -12.23
CA GLN A 80 -6.60 14.34 -13.01
C GLN A 80 -8.11 14.04 -13.12
N LYS A 81 -8.49 12.77 -13.28
CA LYS A 81 -9.90 12.34 -13.29
C LYS A 81 -10.60 12.60 -11.94
N ASN A 82 -9.92 12.33 -10.84
CA ASN A 82 -10.53 12.36 -9.50
C ASN A 82 -10.27 13.66 -8.71
N GLN A 83 -9.40 14.55 -9.17
CA GLN A 83 -8.95 15.71 -8.38
C GLN A 83 -10.10 16.64 -7.95
N LYS A 84 -11.10 16.86 -8.83
CA LYS A 84 -12.26 17.70 -8.50
C LYS A 84 -13.10 17.07 -7.40
N THR A 85 -13.35 15.75 -7.51
CA THR A 85 -14.08 14.98 -6.51
C THR A 85 -13.32 14.94 -5.19
N LEU A 86 -12.01 14.68 -5.23
CA LEU A 86 -11.14 14.66 -4.06
C LEU A 86 -11.16 16.02 -3.34
N ALA A 87 -10.99 17.13 -4.06
CA ALA A 87 -11.03 18.47 -3.48
C ALA A 87 -12.39 18.80 -2.86
N ARG A 88 -13.50 18.39 -3.51
CA ARG A 88 -14.85 18.55 -2.95
C ARG A 88 -15.02 17.76 -1.65
N LEU A 89 -14.60 16.49 -1.65
CA LEU A 89 -14.71 15.61 -0.47
C LEU A 89 -13.82 16.09 0.68
N GLN A 90 -12.60 16.57 0.39
CA GLN A 90 -11.71 17.16 1.39
C GLN A 90 -12.31 18.43 2.02
N ARG A 91 -12.90 19.34 1.22
CA ARG A 91 -13.62 20.51 1.76
C ARG A 91 -14.86 20.14 2.57
N GLN A 92 -15.54 19.04 2.22
CA GLN A 92 -16.66 18.55 3.03
C GLN A 92 -16.16 17.99 4.36
N LEU A 93 -15.09 17.20 4.32
CA LEU A 93 -14.47 16.60 5.50
C LEU A 93 -13.95 17.66 6.48
N SER A 94 -13.31 18.73 6.00
CA SER A 94 -12.77 19.80 6.87
C SER A 94 -13.85 20.56 7.66
N ARG A 95 -15.11 20.52 7.19
CA ARG A 95 -16.26 21.14 7.85
C ARG A 95 -17.01 20.18 8.77
N LYS A 96 -16.62 18.90 8.82
CA LYS A 96 -17.24 17.92 9.73
C LYS A 96 -16.54 17.97 11.08
N VAL A 97 -17.33 18.02 12.15
CA VAL A 97 -16.84 17.87 13.52
C VAL A 97 -16.61 16.39 13.79
N LYS A 98 -15.46 16.04 14.39
CA LYS A 98 -15.23 14.68 14.89
C LYS A 98 -16.18 14.45 16.07
N PHE A 99 -17.03 13.44 15.96
CA PHE A 99 -17.75 12.88 17.09
C PHE A 99 -16.81 12.03 17.94
#